data_AF-A0A399RPY4-F1
#
_entry.id   AF-A0A399RPY4-F1
#
_cell.length_a   1.000
_cell.length_b   1.000
_cell.length_c   1.000
_cell.angle_alpha   90.00
_cell.angle_beta   90.00
_cell.angle_gamma   90.00
#
_symmetry.space_group_name_H-M   'P 1'
#
loop_
_entity.id
_entity.type
_entity.pdbx_description
1 polymer ?
#
loop_
_entity_poly.entity_id
_entity_poly.type
_entity_poly.pdbx_seq_one_letter_code
_entity_poly.pdbx_strand_id
1 'polypeptide(L)'
;MLDFISNNSSAISALANVIMVLVWVIYLQLMLNGIVRQRRSSLIISSSLKSDAAARCFISNMSEGSFHIQNLTARIKKDGEDLLSDITEPAADNHTRSFQTPLSHGEALELGSFDELLERFSVEHGDVDTGGHDRDNPLEFDVTIVGIHGPSRKPVAARRRFGLYRDRGTLRARGMTRETEQFRWGPRRRRIVEANQVIN
;
A
#
# COMPACT_ATOMS: atom_id res chain seq x y z
N MET A 1 -60.68 1.08 -24.93
CA MET A 1 -59.38 1.38 -24.27
C MET A 1 -59.42 1.12 -22.77
N LEU A 2 -60.39 1.68 -22.04
CA LEU A 2 -60.57 1.41 -20.60
C LEU A 2 -60.85 -0.08 -20.29
N ASP A 3 -61.65 -0.77 -21.13
CA ASP A 3 -61.94 -2.20 -20.94
C ASP A 3 -60.71 -3.12 -21.12
N PHE A 4 -59.78 -2.75 -22.01
CA PHE A 4 -58.53 -3.48 -22.22
C PHE A 4 -57.57 -3.37 -21.02
N ILE A 5 -57.52 -2.17 -20.42
CA ILE A 5 -56.76 -1.90 -19.20
C ILE A 5 -57.39 -2.63 -18.00
N SER A 6 -58.73 -2.68 -17.92
CA SER A 6 -59.45 -3.39 -16.86
C SER A 6 -59.21 -4.91 -16.93
N ASN A 7 -59.37 -5.54 -18.11
CA ASN A 7 -59.19 -6.99 -18.29
C ASN A 7 -57.75 -7.48 -18.09
N ASN A 8 -56.75 -6.61 -18.30
CA ASN A 8 -55.33 -6.95 -18.15
C ASN A 8 -54.67 -6.25 -16.94
N SER A 9 -55.45 -5.61 -16.07
CA SER A 9 -54.98 -4.79 -14.94
C SER A 9 -54.04 -5.54 -14.01
N SER A 10 -54.29 -6.84 -13.78
CA SER A 10 -53.42 -7.71 -12.97
C SER A 10 -52.05 -7.94 -13.63
N ALA A 11 -52.01 -8.14 -14.94
CA ALA A 11 -50.75 -8.34 -15.69
C ALA A 11 -49.94 -7.04 -15.77
N ILE A 12 -50.62 -5.90 -15.98
CA ILE A 12 -49.99 -4.58 -16.00
C ILE A 12 -49.40 -4.25 -14.61
N SER A 13 -50.16 -4.51 -13.54
CA SER A 13 -49.69 -4.31 -12.17
C SER A 13 -48.51 -5.23 -11.82
N ALA A 14 -48.56 -6.50 -12.24
CA ALA A 14 -47.46 -7.44 -12.06
C ALA A 14 -46.18 -6.97 -12.79
N LEU A 15 -46.32 -6.52 -14.05
CA LEU A 15 -45.20 -5.96 -14.81
C LEU A 15 -44.63 -4.69 -14.17
N ALA A 16 -45.49 -3.79 -13.70
CA ALA A 16 -45.07 -2.58 -13.00
C ALA A 16 -44.29 -2.90 -11.71
N ASN A 17 -44.71 -3.91 -10.94
CA ASN A 17 -43.98 -4.38 -9.76
C ASN A 17 -42.61 -4.96 -10.13
N VAL A 18 -42.52 -5.75 -11.20
CA VAL A 18 -41.23 -6.30 -11.69
C VAL A 18 -40.29 -5.17 -12.10
N ILE A 19 -40.78 -4.17 -12.85
CA ILE A 19 -40.00 -2.99 -13.23
C ILE A 19 -39.54 -2.23 -11.99
N MET A 20 -40.42 -2.06 -11.00
CA MET A 20 -40.08 -1.40 -9.73
C MET A 20 -38.95 -2.12 -9.01
N VAL A 21 -39.03 -3.45 -8.87
CA VAL A 21 -37.94 -4.26 -8.27
C VAL A 21 -36.65 -4.12 -9.07
N LEU A 22 -36.71 -4.11 -10.40
CA LEU A 22 -35.54 -3.95 -11.25
C LEU A 22 -34.86 -2.59 -11.03
N VAL A 23 -35.63 -1.51 -10.93
CA VAL A 23 -35.11 -0.16 -10.59
C VAL A 23 -34.42 -0.18 -9.23
N TRP A 24 -35.02 -0.82 -8.22
CA TRP A 24 -34.39 -0.98 -6.90
C TRP A 24 -33.09 -1.76 -6.94
N VAL A 25 -33.01 -2.84 -7.73
CA VAL A 25 -31.79 -3.64 -7.90
C VAL A 25 -30.69 -2.81 -8.56
N ILE A 26 -31.00 -2.07 -9.62
CA ILE A 26 -30.04 -1.17 -10.27
C ILE A 26 -29.55 -0.10 -9.29
N TYR A 27 -30.47 0.53 -8.56
CA TYR A 27 -30.13 1.56 -7.57
C TYR A 27 -29.21 0.99 -6.48
N LEU A 28 -29.56 -0.17 -5.93
CA LEU A 28 -28.74 -0.86 -4.93
C LEU A 28 -27.35 -1.18 -5.48
N GLN A 29 -27.26 -1.64 -6.72
CA GLN A 29 -25.97 -1.96 -7.36
C GLN A 29 -25.10 -0.71 -7.55
N LEU A 30 -25.68 0.42 -7.97
CA LEU A 30 -24.96 1.69 -8.07
C LEU A 30 -24.45 2.17 -6.71
N MET A 31 -25.29 2.09 -5.67
CA MET A 31 -24.92 2.47 -4.31
C MET A 31 -23.79 1.59 -3.76
N LEU A 32 -23.89 0.27 -3.90
CA LEU A 32 -22.86 -0.67 -3.46
C LEU A 32 -21.53 -0.45 -4.17
N ASN A 33 -21.56 -0.20 -5.49
CA ASN A 33 -20.35 0.08 -6.26
C ASN A 33 -19.66 1.38 -5.78
N GLY A 34 -20.45 2.41 -5.44
CA GLY A 34 -19.94 3.64 -4.84
C GLY A 34 -19.22 3.37 -3.52
N ILE A 35 -19.90 2.70 -2.59
CA ILE A 35 -19.36 2.39 -1.26
C ILE A 35 -18.08 1.53 -1.35
N VAL A 36 -18.08 0.53 -2.24
CA VAL A 36 -16.91 -0.35 -2.43
C VAL A 36 -15.73 0.41 -3.05
N ARG A 37 -15.96 1.40 -3.92
CA ARG A 37 -14.90 2.21 -4.51
C ARG A 37 -14.29 3.17 -3.50
N GLN A 38 -15.12 3.82 -2.68
CA GLN A 38 -14.71 4.79 -1.66
C GLN A 38 -13.87 4.14 -0.54
N ARG A 39 -14.19 2.90 -0.16
CA ARG A 39 -13.50 2.18 0.93
C ARG A 39 -12.16 1.53 0.55
N ARG A 40 -11.62 1.80 -0.64
CA ARG A 40 -10.34 1.20 -1.08
C ARG A 40 -9.17 1.98 -0.51
N SER A 41 -8.35 1.33 0.33
CA SER A 41 -7.06 1.87 0.73
C SER A 41 -6.14 2.04 -0.49
N SER A 42 -5.39 3.13 -0.60
CA SER A 42 -4.52 3.41 -1.73
C SER A 42 -3.31 4.12 -1.21
N LEU A 43 -2.18 3.41 -1.12
CA LEU A 43 -0.91 3.96 -0.66
C LEU A 43 0.06 4.03 -1.83
N ILE A 44 0.76 5.13 -1.99
CA ILE A 44 1.83 5.24 -2.98
C ILE A 44 3.13 5.31 -2.22
N ILE A 45 4.01 4.34 -2.45
CA ILE A 45 5.40 4.41 -2.01
C ILE A 45 6.18 4.97 -3.19
N SER A 46 7.01 6.00 -3.00
CA SER A 46 7.77 6.61 -4.08
C SER A 46 9.16 7.00 -3.63
N SER A 47 10.11 7.04 -4.57
CA SER A 47 11.46 7.53 -4.34
C SER A 47 11.65 8.87 -5.03
N SER A 48 12.18 9.88 -4.34
CA SER A 48 12.69 11.08 -5.00
C SER A 48 14.07 10.80 -5.56
N LEU A 49 14.31 11.29 -6.79
CA LEU A 49 15.63 11.27 -7.42
C LEU A 49 16.04 12.72 -7.64
N LYS A 50 16.62 13.35 -6.62
CA LYS A 50 17.25 14.66 -6.81
C LYS A 50 18.66 14.43 -7.34
N SER A 51 19.02 15.07 -8.43
CA SER A 51 20.28 14.84 -9.16
C SER A 51 21.55 14.89 -8.30
N ASP A 52 21.53 15.60 -7.17
CA ASP A 52 22.70 15.79 -6.29
C ASP A 52 22.48 15.35 -4.83
N ALA A 53 21.35 14.69 -4.52
CA ALA A 53 21.08 14.22 -3.16
C ALA A 53 20.83 12.72 -3.11
N ALA A 54 21.04 12.14 -1.92
CA ALA A 54 20.66 10.77 -1.62
C ALA A 54 19.18 10.55 -1.97
N ALA A 55 18.87 9.40 -2.56
CA ALA A 55 17.49 9.07 -2.88
C ALA A 55 16.68 8.95 -1.57
N ARG A 56 15.52 9.59 -1.51
CA ARG A 56 14.63 9.56 -0.32
C ARG A 56 13.34 8.84 -0.63
N CYS A 57 12.82 8.12 0.35
CA CYS A 57 11.57 7.36 0.22
C CYS A 57 10.41 8.12 0.88
N PHE A 58 9.27 8.13 0.20
CA PHE A 58 8.03 8.77 0.64
C PHE A 58 6.88 7.79 0.58
N ILE A 59 5.96 7.92 1.52
CA ILE A 59 4.67 7.24 1.52
C ILE A 59 3.62 8.32 1.38
N SER A 60 2.66 8.13 0.48
CA SER A 60 1.51 9.04 0.34
C SER A 60 0.21 8.27 0.45
N ASN A 61 -0.70 8.76 1.27
CA ASN A 61 -2.04 8.22 1.38
C ASN A 61 -2.96 8.85 0.33
N MET A 62 -3.39 8.04 -0.63
CA MET A 62 -4.34 8.42 -1.69
C MET A 62 -5.73 7.80 -1.47
N SER A 63 -5.99 7.23 -0.29
CA SER A 63 -7.30 6.72 0.08
C SER A 63 -8.19 7.80 0.69
N GLU A 64 -9.49 7.69 0.55
CA GLU A 64 -10.49 8.67 1.02
C GLU A 64 -10.56 8.81 2.56
N GLY A 65 -9.87 7.94 3.30
CA GLY A 65 -9.85 7.92 4.77
C GLY A 65 -8.43 7.90 5.34
N SER A 66 -8.32 8.10 6.66
CA SER A 66 -7.03 8.02 7.36
C SER A 66 -6.44 6.61 7.28
N PHE A 67 -5.12 6.53 7.15
CA PHE A 67 -4.37 5.29 7.17
C PHE A 67 -3.37 5.31 8.33
N HIS A 68 -3.55 4.43 9.31
CA HIS A 68 -2.63 4.29 10.42
C HIS A 68 -1.55 3.27 10.08
N ILE A 69 -0.30 3.71 9.99
CA ILE A 69 0.85 2.82 9.82
C ILE A 69 1.05 2.05 11.13
N GLN A 70 1.07 0.72 11.06
CA GLN A 70 1.34 -0.15 12.21
C GLN A 70 2.77 -0.68 12.16
N ASN A 71 3.20 -1.11 10.98
CA ASN A 71 4.53 -1.66 10.78
C ASN A 71 5.04 -1.25 9.40
N LEU A 72 6.33 -0.92 9.33
CA LEU A 72 7.13 -0.72 8.15
C LEU A 72 8.27 -1.75 8.16
N THR A 73 8.28 -2.63 7.16
CA THR A 73 9.30 -3.66 6.99
C THR A 73 10.07 -3.43 5.70
N ALA A 74 11.35 -3.77 5.74
CA ALA A 74 12.21 -3.82 4.58
C ALA A 74 12.63 -5.27 4.32
N ARG A 75 12.67 -5.66 3.05
CA ARG A 75 13.20 -6.95 2.62
C ARG A 75 14.30 -6.75 1.61
N ILE A 76 15.40 -7.45 1.82
CA ILE A 76 16.54 -7.52 0.91
C ILE A 76 16.71 -8.95 0.45
N LYS A 77 16.92 -9.13 -0.84
CA LYS A 77 17.25 -10.44 -1.42
C LYS A 77 18.75 -10.54 -1.64
N LYS A 78 19.43 -11.37 -0.84
CA LYS A 78 20.88 -11.57 -0.90
C LYS A 78 21.18 -13.06 -1.00
N ASP A 79 21.99 -13.47 -1.97
CA ASP A 79 22.47 -14.85 -2.14
C ASP A 79 21.36 -15.94 -2.15
N GLY A 80 20.15 -15.57 -2.57
CA GLY A 80 19.00 -16.47 -2.61
C GLY A 80 18.18 -16.51 -1.31
N GLU A 81 18.64 -15.85 -0.26
CA GLU A 81 17.91 -15.65 0.99
C GLU A 81 17.12 -14.32 0.97
N ASP A 82 15.90 -14.38 1.48
CA ASP A 82 15.04 -13.22 1.69
C ASP A 82 15.20 -12.77 3.15
N LEU A 83 16.03 -11.75 3.38
CA LEU A 83 16.22 -11.14 4.69
C LEU A 83 15.14 -10.09 4.92
N LEU A 84 14.41 -10.20 6.03
CA LEU A 84 13.30 -9.31 6.37
C LEU A 84 13.58 -8.65 7.71
N SER A 85 13.50 -7.32 7.78
CA SER A 85 13.71 -6.57 9.02
C SER A 85 12.63 -5.53 9.26
N ASP A 86 12.32 -5.29 10.53
CA ASP A 86 11.46 -4.18 10.97
C ASP A 86 12.26 -2.87 10.98
N ILE A 87 11.77 -1.88 10.24
CA ILE A 87 12.37 -0.55 10.13
C ILE A 87 11.42 0.55 10.66
N THR A 88 10.36 0.16 11.36
CA THR A 88 9.30 1.03 11.88
C THR A 88 9.84 2.05 12.89
N GLU A 89 10.61 1.56 13.85
CA GLU A 89 11.19 2.36 14.92
C GLU A 89 12.56 2.90 14.51
N PRO A 90 12.98 4.05 15.05
CA PRO A 90 14.32 4.57 14.82
C PRO A 90 15.37 3.57 15.32
N ALA A 91 16.48 3.47 14.59
CA ALA A 91 17.69 2.87 15.14
C ALA A 91 18.08 3.69 16.38
N ALA A 92 18.31 3.00 17.51
CA ALA A 92 18.61 3.64 18.79
C ALA A 92 19.75 4.66 18.62
N ASP A 93 19.56 5.84 19.24
CA ASP A 93 20.47 7.00 19.26
C ASP A 93 20.26 8.10 18.18
N ASN A 94 19.44 7.87 17.16
CA ASN A 94 18.98 8.96 16.29
C ASN A 94 17.63 9.49 16.75
N HIS A 95 17.50 10.81 16.94
CA HIS A 95 16.24 11.54 17.25
C HIS A 95 15.21 11.46 16.10
N THR A 96 15.10 10.34 15.40
CA THR A 96 14.15 10.14 14.30
C THR A 96 12.79 9.72 14.85
N ARG A 97 11.74 10.28 14.24
CA ARG A 97 10.35 9.98 14.59
C ARG A 97 10.01 8.53 14.23
N SER A 98 9.26 7.84 15.10
CA SER A 98 8.62 6.56 14.75
C SER A 98 7.73 6.74 13.52
N PHE A 99 7.71 5.73 12.63
CA PHE A 99 6.82 5.73 11.48
C PHE A 99 5.40 5.28 11.81
N GLN A 100 5.12 4.88 13.07
CA GLN A 100 3.77 4.56 13.54
C GLN A 100 2.93 5.82 13.72
N THR A 101 2.34 6.29 12.63
CA THR A 101 1.57 7.52 12.62
C THR A 101 0.33 7.41 11.71
N PRO A 102 -0.76 8.12 12.03
CA PRO A 102 -1.86 8.27 11.10
C PRO A 102 -1.46 9.16 9.92
N LEU A 103 -1.82 8.74 8.71
CA LEU A 103 -1.73 9.51 7.48
C LEU A 103 -3.13 9.89 7.01
N SER A 104 -3.42 11.18 6.96
CA SER A 104 -4.68 11.72 6.43
C SER A 104 -4.80 11.53 4.92
N HIS A 105 -5.99 11.74 4.37
CA HIS A 105 -6.17 11.72 2.91
C HIS A 105 -5.27 12.78 2.25
N GLY A 106 -4.50 12.37 1.24
CA GLY A 106 -3.57 13.23 0.51
C GLY A 106 -2.26 13.53 1.25
N GLU A 107 -2.11 13.07 2.48
CA GLU A 107 -0.89 13.31 3.27
C GLU A 107 0.26 12.43 2.80
N ALA A 108 1.48 12.99 2.86
CA ALA A 108 2.71 12.26 2.58
C ALA A 108 3.64 12.28 3.80
N LEU A 109 4.21 11.12 4.10
CA LEU A 109 5.25 10.92 5.11
C LEU A 109 6.58 10.65 4.41
N GLU A 110 7.60 11.39 4.80
CA GLU A 110 8.97 11.13 4.41
C GLU A 110 9.58 10.08 5.34
N LEU A 111 10.05 8.97 4.77
CA LEU A 111 10.73 7.89 5.50
C LEU A 111 12.22 8.15 5.68
N GLY A 112 12.78 9.14 4.97
CA GLY A 112 14.21 9.43 4.98
C GLY A 112 14.93 8.93 3.74
N SER A 113 16.27 8.97 3.78
CA SER A 113 17.12 8.46 2.70
C SER A 113 17.17 6.94 2.67
N PHE A 114 17.47 6.34 1.50
CA PHE A 114 17.68 4.88 1.45
C PHE A 114 18.89 4.42 2.25
N ASP A 115 19.89 5.30 2.47
CA ASP A 115 21.00 5.02 3.37
C ASP A 115 20.49 4.87 4.83
N GLU A 116 19.64 5.78 5.30
CA GLU A 116 19.02 5.68 6.65
C GLU A 116 18.14 4.42 6.79
N LEU A 117 17.42 4.04 5.73
CA LEU A 117 16.59 2.82 5.74
C LEU A 117 17.43 1.54 5.75
N LEU A 118 18.56 1.54 5.05
CA LEU A 118 19.53 0.43 5.10
C LEU A 118 20.21 0.35 6.46
N GLU A 119 20.57 1.48 7.05
CA GLU A 119 21.15 1.51 8.40
C GLU A 119 20.22 0.86 9.42
N ARG A 120 18.91 1.18 9.36
CA ARG A 120 17.89 0.52 10.20
C ARG A 120 17.80 -0.97 9.94
N PHE A 121 17.86 -1.39 8.68
CA PHE A 121 17.85 -2.80 8.30
C PHE A 121 19.09 -3.55 8.82
N SER A 122 20.26 -2.90 8.78
CA SER A 122 21.55 -3.45 9.22
C SER A 122 21.63 -3.69 10.72
N VAL A 123 20.74 -3.07 11.53
CA VAL A 123 20.69 -3.31 12.99
C VAL A 123 20.41 -4.79 13.31
N GLU A 124 19.54 -5.43 12.54
CA GLU A 124 19.12 -6.82 12.80
C GLU A 124 19.97 -7.85 12.04
N HIS A 125 20.43 -7.50 10.82
CA HIS A 125 21.08 -8.45 9.90
C HIS A 125 22.57 -8.17 9.65
N GLY A 126 23.13 -7.14 10.28
CA GLY A 126 24.49 -6.67 10.02
C GLY A 126 24.58 -5.83 8.75
N ASP A 127 25.78 -5.30 8.48
CA ASP A 127 25.97 -4.36 7.36
C ASP A 127 25.71 -5.01 6.00
N VAL A 128 24.97 -4.27 5.16
CA VAL A 128 24.59 -4.71 3.83
C VAL A 128 25.53 -4.05 2.83
N ASP A 129 26.40 -4.85 2.21
CA ASP A 129 27.30 -4.36 1.18
C ASP A 129 26.51 -3.79 -0.01
N THR A 130 26.56 -2.47 -0.15
CA THR A 130 25.99 -1.72 -1.27
C THR A 130 27.04 -1.29 -2.29
N GLY A 131 28.32 -1.57 -2.04
CA GLY A 131 29.46 -1.13 -2.85
C GLY A 131 29.57 -1.88 -4.17
N GLY A 132 29.15 -3.14 -4.22
CA GLY A 132 29.17 -3.98 -5.43
C GLY A 132 28.00 -3.77 -6.40
N HIS A 133 27.01 -2.94 -6.06
CA HIS A 133 25.78 -2.79 -6.83
C HIS A 133 25.80 -1.56 -7.73
N ASP A 134 25.70 -1.80 -9.03
CA ASP A 134 25.59 -0.76 -10.06
C ASP A 134 24.16 -0.66 -10.62
N ARG A 135 23.98 0.23 -11.60
CA ARG A 135 22.67 0.50 -12.19
C ARG A 135 22.06 -0.72 -12.91
N ASP A 136 22.89 -1.60 -13.45
CA ASP A 136 22.48 -2.76 -14.23
C ASP A 136 22.28 -4.01 -13.34
N ASN A 137 23.02 -4.09 -12.23
CA ASN A 137 22.85 -5.10 -11.18
C ASN A 137 22.56 -4.47 -9.79
N PRO A 138 21.41 -3.80 -9.63
CA PRO A 138 21.05 -3.14 -8.38
C PRO A 138 20.62 -4.14 -7.29
N LEU A 139 20.82 -3.78 -6.04
CA LEU A 139 20.30 -4.50 -4.87
C LEU A 139 18.76 -4.37 -4.80
N GLU A 140 18.05 -5.50 -4.77
CA GLU A 140 16.59 -5.49 -4.60
C GLU A 140 16.21 -5.15 -3.16
N PHE A 141 15.47 -4.06 -2.97
CA PHE A 141 14.98 -3.57 -1.70
C PHE A 141 13.46 -3.37 -1.76
N ASP A 142 12.72 -4.23 -1.08
CA ASP A 142 11.27 -4.19 -0.98
C ASP A 142 10.86 -3.42 0.29
N VAL A 143 10.12 -2.33 0.13
CA VAL A 143 9.49 -1.61 1.25
C VAL A 143 8.05 -2.07 1.37
N THR A 144 7.68 -2.61 2.54
CA THR A 144 6.33 -3.08 2.84
C THR A 144 5.76 -2.32 4.02
N ILE A 145 4.57 -1.75 3.84
CA ILE A 145 3.82 -1.06 4.89
C ILE A 145 2.63 -1.91 5.23
N VAL A 146 2.41 -2.13 6.52
CA VAL A 146 1.21 -2.75 7.08
C VAL A 146 0.51 -1.74 7.97
N GLY A 147 -0.79 -1.63 7.82
CA GLY A 147 -1.56 -0.69 8.64
C GLY A 147 -3.07 -0.84 8.50
N ILE A 148 -3.78 0.04 9.18
CA ILE A 148 -5.24 0.04 9.24
C ILE A 148 -5.78 1.24 8.47
N HIS A 149 -6.72 0.99 7.56
CA HIS A 149 -7.40 2.02 6.81
C HIS A 149 -8.79 2.34 7.38
N GLY A 150 -8.99 3.58 7.80
CA GLY A 150 -10.27 4.12 8.25
C GLY A 150 -10.91 3.28 9.36
N PRO A 151 -12.24 3.05 9.34
CA PRO A 151 -12.94 2.26 10.35
C PRO A 151 -12.75 0.73 10.20
N SER A 152 -11.91 0.28 9.26
CA SER A 152 -11.65 -1.16 9.08
C SER A 152 -10.91 -1.72 10.30
N ARG A 153 -11.30 -2.90 10.78
CA ARG A 153 -10.49 -3.65 11.77
C ARG A 153 -9.43 -4.55 11.13
N LYS A 154 -9.47 -4.70 9.80
CA LYS A 154 -8.58 -5.60 9.07
C LYS A 154 -7.35 -4.82 8.61
N PRO A 155 -6.13 -5.28 8.95
CA PRO A 155 -4.91 -4.70 8.40
C PRO A 155 -4.86 -4.94 6.90
N VAL A 156 -4.33 -3.95 6.19
CA VAL A 156 -4.01 -4.00 4.77
C VAL A 156 -2.53 -3.68 4.60
N ALA A 157 -1.96 -4.11 3.48
CA ALA A 157 -0.55 -3.85 3.21
C ALA A 157 -0.34 -3.23 1.84
N ALA A 158 0.76 -2.51 1.69
CA ALA A 158 1.23 -1.98 0.42
C ALA A 158 2.73 -2.25 0.29
N ARG A 159 3.18 -2.67 -0.90
CA ARG A 159 4.59 -2.99 -1.15
C ARG A 159 5.09 -2.33 -2.42
N ARG A 160 6.32 -1.84 -2.40
CA ARG A 160 7.02 -1.39 -3.61
C ARG A 160 8.46 -1.85 -3.59
N ARG A 161 8.93 -2.29 -4.77
CA ARG A 161 10.31 -2.71 -4.99
C ARG A 161 11.14 -1.60 -5.58
N PHE A 162 12.31 -1.41 -4.98
CA PHE A 162 13.36 -0.53 -5.46
C PHE A 162 14.61 -1.34 -5.78
N GLY A 163 15.35 -0.89 -6.78
CA GLY A 163 16.71 -1.30 -7.04
C GLY A 163 17.64 -0.21 -6.53
N LEU A 164 18.45 -0.54 -5.53
CA LEU A 164 19.44 0.34 -4.95
C LEU A 164 20.79 0.13 -5.64
N TYR A 165 21.47 1.21 -5.99
CA TYR A 165 22.77 1.16 -6.65
C TYR A 165 23.59 2.38 -6.26
N ARG A 166 24.92 2.24 -6.23
CA ARG A 166 25.80 3.39 -6.05
C ARG A 166 26.18 3.99 -7.40
N ASP A 167 26.03 5.30 -7.50
CA ASP A 167 26.53 6.10 -8.61
C ASP A 167 27.42 7.21 -8.06
N ARG A 168 28.70 7.21 -8.45
CA ARG A 168 29.74 8.15 -7.97
C ARG A 168 29.79 8.27 -6.43
N GLY A 169 29.60 7.14 -5.73
CA GLY A 169 29.63 7.07 -4.27
C GLY A 169 28.30 7.42 -3.58
N THR A 170 27.30 7.94 -4.30
CA THR A 170 25.97 8.24 -3.74
C THR A 170 25.01 7.07 -3.96
N LEU A 171 24.27 6.66 -2.94
CA LEU A 171 23.23 5.66 -3.08
C LEU A 171 22.01 6.24 -3.80
N ARG A 172 21.61 5.57 -4.87
CA ARG A 172 20.47 5.89 -5.72
C ARG A 172 19.45 4.77 -5.66
N ALA A 173 18.19 5.11 -5.87
CA ALA A 173 17.10 4.16 -5.96
C ALA A 173 16.37 4.30 -7.28
N ARG A 174 16.01 3.18 -7.89
CA ARG A 174 15.15 3.11 -9.08
C ARG A 174 13.97 2.20 -8.77
N GLY A 175 12.76 2.65 -9.05
CA GLY A 175 11.59 1.77 -8.96
C GLY A 175 11.73 0.60 -9.93
N MET A 176 11.74 -0.63 -9.43
CA MET A 176 11.71 -1.83 -10.28
C MET A 176 10.29 -2.17 -10.70
N THR A 177 9.30 -1.81 -9.88
CA THR A 177 7.89 -1.87 -10.23
C THR A 177 7.37 -0.48 -10.59
N ARG A 178 6.49 -0.42 -11.59
CA ARG A 178 5.79 0.82 -11.96
C ARG A 178 4.84 1.28 -10.86
N GLU A 179 4.15 0.34 -10.22
CA GLU A 179 3.11 0.63 -9.23
C GLU A 179 3.45 0.06 -7.86
N THR A 180 2.83 0.63 -6.83
CA THR A 180 2.81 0.07 -5.47
C THR A 180 1.76 -1.03 -5.41
N GLU A 181 2.18 -2.25 -5.12
CA GLU A 181 1.31 -3.41 -4.98
C GLU A 181 0.41 -3.25 -3.74
N GLN A 182 -0.90 -3.35 -3.92
CA GLN A 182 -1.88 -3.19 -2.83
C GLN A 182 -2.46 -4.53 -2.42
N PHE A 183 -2.37 -4.84 -1.13
CA PHE A 183 -2.90 -6.05 -0.53
C PHE A 183 -4.08 -5.69 0.37
N ARG A 184 -5.28 -5.70 -0.22
CA ARG A 184 -6.53 -5.25 0.42
C ARG A 184 -7.43 -6.39 0.87
N TRP A 185 -7.45 -7.49 0.12
CA TRP A 185 -8.36 -8.62 0.33
C TRP A 185 -7.74 -9.97 0.01
N GLY A 186 -8.41 -11.03 0.44
CA GLY A 186 -8.08 -12.41 0.10
C GLY A 186 -6.87 -13.01 0.83
N PRO A 187 -6.45 -14.22 0.43
CA PRO A 187 -5.36 -14.96 1.08
C PRO A 187 -3.98 -14.31 0.91
N ARG A 188 -3.75 -13.60 -0.20
CA ARG A 188 -2.49 -12.87 -0.42
C ARG A 188 -2.28 -11.76 0.62
N ARG A 189 -3.35 -11.05 1.00
CA ARG A 189 -3.31 -10.08 2.10
C ARG A 189 -2.94 -10.74 3.42
N ARG A 190 -3.56 -11.87 3.78
CA ARG A 190 -3.23 -12.57 5.03
C ARG A 190 -1.76 -12.96 5.08
N ARG A 191 -1.27 -13.60 4.02
CA ARG A 191 0.14 -14.00 3.91
C ARG A 191 1.11 -12.84 4.06
N ILE A 192 0.88 -11.71 3.37
CA ILE A 192 1.80 -10.57 3.48
C ILE A 192 1.69 -9.87 4.83
N VAL A 193 0.50 -9.78 5.42
CA VAL A 193 0.35 -9.20 6.77
C VAL A 193 1.04 -10.09 7.79
N GLU A 194 0.78 -11.40 7.79
CA GLU A 194 1.38 -12.36 8.73
C GLU A 194 2.91 -12.40 8.58
N ALA A 195 3.43 -12.37 7.35
CA ALA A 195 4.86 -12.38 7.09
C ALA A 195 5.57 -11.08 7.46
N ASN A 196 4.85 -9.97 7.60
CA ASN A 196 5.42 -8.65 7.92
C ASN A 196 4.82 -8.07 9.21
N GLN A 197 4.22 -8.93 10.04
CA GLN A 197 3.83 -8.61 11.40
C GLN A 197 4.97 -9.05 12.29
N VAL A 198 5.82 -8.11 12.67
CA VAL A 198 6.75 -8.33 13.78
C VAL A 198 5.95 -8.19 15.05
N ILE A 199 5.79 -9.31 15.76
CA ILE A 199 5.16 -9.34 17.08
C ILE A 199 6.20 -8.75 18.04
N ASN A 200 5.99 -7.52 18.49
CA ASN A 200 6.68 -6.99 19.67
C ASN A 200 6.41 -7.87 20.90
#